data_AF-A0A936NUE1-F1
#
_entry.id   AF-A0A936NUE1-F1
#
_cell.length_a   1.000
_cell.length_b   1.000
_cell.length_c   1.000
_cell.angle_alpha   90.00
_cell.angle_beta   90.00
_cell.angle_gamma   90.00
#
_symmetry.space_group_name_H-M   'P 1'
#
loop_
_entity.id
_entity.type
_entity.pdbx_description
1 polymer ?
#
loop_
_entity_poly.entity_id
_entity_poly.type
_entity_poly.pdbx_seq_one_letter_code
_entity_poly.pdbx_strand_id
1 'polypeptide(L)'
;MKTVHMGRLSLTIAILLLTTMDLSAQTSQNAASPKPCTIEGSKHRQFDFWVGDWDVKVGGKQAGTNEVKLILGDCVVFENWTGAGGTSGKSFNFFNRNTGKWHQTWVDDRGGALEFQGELIDGAMRFRGETRDAKGALIMQKLSFFPLAEKQVRQLWESSTDEGKTWSTVFDGIYIRKSGK
;
A
#
# COMPACT_ATOMS: atom_id res chain seq x y z
N MET A 1 -18.03 -7.04 84.84
CA MET A 1 -16.84 -7.09 85.71
C MET A 1 -15.98 -8.27 85.25
N LYS A 2 -14.68 -8.05 85.06
CA LYS A 2 -13.67 -8.99 84.52
C LYS A 2 -13.70 -10.37 85.21
N THR A 3 -13.42 -11.45 84.45
CA THR A 3 -12.46 -12.57 84.70
C THR A 3 -12.90 -13.80 83.86
N VAL A 4 -12.13 -14.30 82.88
CA VAL A 4 -10.89 -15.11 82.94
C VAL A 4 -11.11 -16.52 83.54
N HIS A 5 -11.08 -17.60 82.75
CA HIS A 5 -10.02 -18.65 82.72
C HIS A 5 -10.40 -19.97 82.00
N MET A 6 -9.36 -20.78 81.75
CA MET A 6 -9.31 -22.17 81.25
C MET A 6 -9.65 -22.38 79.76
N GLY A 7 -8.77 -22.86 78.89
CA GLY A 7 -7.67 -23.81 79.08
C GLY A 7 -8.04 -25.11 78.36
N ARG A 8 -7.65 -25.26 77.09
CA ARG A 8 -7.58 -26.55 76.40
C ARG A 8 -6.41 -26.54 75.42
N LEU A 9 -5.44 -27.42 75.69
CA LEU A 9 -4.37 -27.81 74.79
C LEU A 9 -5.01 -28.57 73.62
N SER A 10 -5.00 -28.01 72.41
CA SER A 10 -5.39 -28.73 71.19
C SER A 10 -4.15 -29.01 70.37
N LEU A 11 -3.76 -30.29 70.37
CA LEU A 11 -2.69 -30.89 69.57
C LEU A 11 -2.95 -30.58 68.08
N THR A 12 -2.19 -29.66 67.49
CA THR A 12 -2.33 -29.34 66.07
C THR A 12 -1.50 -30.35 65.28
N ILE A 13 -2.18 -31.32 64.66
CA ILE A 13 -1.57 -32.24 63.70
C ILE A 13 -1.16 -31.41 62.49
N ALA A 14 0.15 -31.26 62.27
CA ALA A 14 0.68 -30.63 61.06
C ALA A 14 0.49 -31.62 59.89
N ILE A 15 -0.64 -31.51 59.19
CA ILE A 15 -0.83 -32.17 57.90
C ILE A 15 0.03 -31.41 56.89
N LEU A 16 1.15 -32.01 56.50
CA LEU A 16 2.00 -31.50 55.42
C LEU A 16 1.26 -31.72 54.09
N LEU A 17 0.46 -30.73 53.69
CA LEU A 17 -0.15 -30.67 52.36
C LEU A 17 0.97 -30.50 51.34
N LEU A 18 1.36 -31.60 50.69
CA LEU A 18 2.15 -31.58 49.46
C LEU A 18 1.31 -30.92 48.36
N THR A 19 1.42 -29.60 48.26
CA THR A 19 0.87 -28.86 47.13
C THR A 19 1.67 -29.22 45.89
N THR A 20 1.11 -30.05 45.01
CA THR A 20 1.64 -30.23 43.66
C THR A 20 1.50 -28.87 42.96
N MET A 21 2.62 -28.19 42.75
CA MET A 21 2.64 -27.02 41.88
C MET A 21 2.40 -27.52 40.46
N ASP A 22 1.16 -27.43 39.98
CA ASP A 22 0.88 -27.58 38.56
C ASP A 22 1.56 -26.44 37.83
N LEU A 23 2.73 -26.76 37.25
CA LEU A 23 3.48 -25.87 36.39
C LEU A 23 2.71 -25.74 35.08
N SER A 24 1.71 -24.87 35.07
CA SER A 24 1.03 -24.46 33.86
C SER A 24 2.06 -23.73 32.99
N ALA A 25 2.64 -24.43 32.01
CA ALA A 25 3.48 -23.84 31.00
C ALA A 25 2.65 -22.83 30.21
N GLN A 26 2.71 -21.56 30.61
CA GLN A 26 2.19 -20.46 29.81
C GLN A 26 3.06 -20.35 28.56
N THR A 27 2.63 -21.02 27.49
CA THR A 27 3.12 -20.76 26.15
C THR A 27 2.77 -19.31 25.83
N SER A 28 3.74 -18.42 26.01
CA SER A 28 3.66 -17.06 25.50
C SER A 28 3.54 -17.17 23.98
N GLN A 29 2.31 -17.09 23.47
CA GLN A 29 2.10 -16.91 22.04
C GLN A 29 2.64 -15.52 21.70
N ASN A 30 3.86 -15.47 21.20
CA ASN A 30 4.38 -14.30 20.50
C ASN A 30 3.52 -14.09 19.26
N ALA A 31 2.38 -13.43 19.43
CA ALA A 31 1.59 -12.95 18.32
C ALA A 31 2.47 -11.94 17.57
N ALA A 32 2.82 -12.25 16.32
CA ALA A 32 3.56 -11.32 15.48
C ALA A 32 2.79 -10.00 15.41
N SER A 33 3.47 -8.87 15.67
CA SER A 33 2.85 -7.55 15.57
C SER A 33 2.19 -7.39 14.19
N PRO A 34 0.95 -6.87 14.12
CA PRO A 34 0.24 -6.71 12.86
C PRO A 34 1.07 -5.84 11.90
N LYS A 35 1.25 -6.32 10.66
CA LYS A 35 1.91 -5.54 9.61
C LYS A 35 1.02 -4.33 9.29
N PRO A 36 1.49 -3.09 9.50
CA PRO A 36 0.61 -1.92 9.44
C PRO A 36 -0.01 -1.70 8.05
N CYS A 37 0.66 -2.18 7.01
CA CYS A 37 0.23 -2.03 5.63
C CYS A 37 -0.71 -3.14 5.13
N THR A 38 -0.99 -4.16 5.95
CA THR A 38 -1.93 -5.25 5.59
C THR A 38 -3.32 -5.03 6.20
N ILE A 39 -3.50 -3.95 6.96
CA ILE A 39 -4.78 -3.62 7.60
C ILE A 39 -5.74 -3.14 6.51
N GLU A 40 -6.81 -3.90 6.29
CA GLU A 40 -7.89 -3.55 5.36
C GLU A 40 -8.50 -2.19 5.71
N GLY A 41 -8.83 -1.39 4.69
CA GLY A 41 -9.34 -0.03 4.86
C GLY A 41 -8.30 1.00 5.31
N SER A 42 -7.06 0.61 5.61
CA SER A 42 -6.01 1.58 5.92
C SER A 42 -5.60 2.40 4.70
N LYS A 43 -5.00 3.57 4.93
CA LYS A 43 -4.49 4.43 3.83
C LYS A 43 -3.48 3.72 2.93
N HIS A 44 -2.73 2.74 3.44
CA HIS A 44 -1.78 1.94 2.67
C HIS A 44 -2.44 1.04 1.62
N ARG A 45 -3.74 0.72 1.78
CA ARG A 45 -4.51 -0.16 0.87
C ARG A 45 -5.33 0.61 -0.17
N GLN A 46 -5.34 1.94 -0.12
CA GLN A 46 -6.19 2.77 -0.97
C GLN A 46 -5.94 2.60 -2.48
N PHE A 47 -4.75 2.14 -2.85
CA PHE A 47 -4.37 1.95 -4.26
C PHE A 47 -4.44 0.48 -4.74
N ASP A 48 -4.98 -0.41 -3.91
CA ASP A 48 -5.05 -1.86 -4.22
C ASP A 48 -5.87 -2.19 -5.46
N PHE A 49 -6.82 -1.34 -5.83
CA PHE A 49 -7.66 -1.56 -7.01
C PHE A 49 -6.84 -1.69 -8.30
N TRP A 50 -5.61 -1.18 -8.31
CA TRP A 50 -4.67 -1.28 -9.43
C TRP A 50 -3.77 -2.53 -9.38
N VAL A 51 -3.72 -3.25 -8.27
CA VAL A 51 -2.91 -4.48 -8.13
C VAL A 51 -3.49 -5.59 -9.02
N GLY A 52 -2.63 -6.17 -9.87
CA GLY A 52 -3.00 -7.21 -10.82
C GLY A 52 -2.07 -7.34 -12.02
N ASP A 53 -2.34 -8.34 -12.85
CA ASP A 53 -1.78 -8.48 -14.19
C ASP A 53 -2.74 -7.90 -15.24
N TRP A 54 -2.22 -7.04 -16.12
CA TRP A 54 -3.02 -6.21 -17.00
C TRP A 54 -2.58 -6.29 -18.47
N ASP A 55 -3.55 -6.35 -19.37
CA ASP A 55 -3.42 -5.90 -20.75
C ASP A 55 -3.86 -4.45 -20.85
N VAL A 56 -3.05 -3.58 -21.46
CA VAL A 56 -3.32 -2.15 -21.49
C VAL A 56 -3.58 -1.70 -22.93
N LYS A 57 -4.67 -0.97 -23.11
CA LYS A 57 -5.11 -0.44 -24.42
C LYS A 57 -5.21 1.07 -24.41
N VAL A 58 -4.85 1.70 -25.54
CA VAL A 58 -5.06 3.13 -25.80
C VAL A 58 -5.85 3.25 -27.10
N GLY A 59 -6.99 3.95 -27.07
CA GLY A 59 -7.88 4.07 -28.25
C GLY A 59 -8.30 2.71 -28.84
N GLY A 60 -8.45 1.69 -28.01
CA GLY A 60 -8.81 0.32 -28.41
C GLY A 60 -7.66 -0.56 -28.92
N LYS A 61 -6.47 0.00 -29.15
CA LYS A 61 -5.27 -0.74 -29.60
C LYS A 61 -4.43 -1.17 -28.41
N GLN A 62 -3.76 -2.34 -28.52
CA GLN A 62 -2.81 -2.79 -27.50
C GLN A 62 -1.66 -1.79 -27.38
N ALA A 63 -1.44 -1.29 -26.15
CA ALA A 63 -0.38 -0.36 -25.82
C ALA A 63 0.76 -1.05 -25.03
N GLY A 64 0.46 -2.13 -24.31
CA GLY A 64 1.45 -2.88 -23.55
C GLY A 64 0.81 -3.80 -22.52
N THR A 65 1.62 -4.31 -21.60
CA THR A 65 1.19 -5.11 -20.45
C THR A 65 1.78 -4.52 -19.18
N ASN A 66 1.08 -4.69 -18.07
CA ASN A 66 1.56 -4.24 -16.78
C ASN A 66 1.38 -5.32 -15.71
N GLU A 67 2.40 -5.58 -14.90
CA GLU A 67 2.31 -6.38 -13.68
C GLU A 67 2.43 -5.44 -12.48
N VAL A 68 1.37 -5.38 -11.68
CA VAL A 68 1.30 -4.52 -10.49
C VAL A 68 1.12 -5.42 -9.27
N LYS A 69 2.07 -5.37 -8.34
CA LYS A 69 2.12 -6.26 -7.16
C LYS A 69 2.45 -5.52 -5.88
N LEU A 70 2.12 -6.16 -4.77
CA LEU A 70 2.50 -5.70 -3.44
C LEU A 70 3.86 -6.28 -3.07
N ILE A 71 4.76 -5.43 -2.57
CA ILE A 71 6.07 -5.83 -2.07
C ILE A 71 6.34 -5.20 -0.70
N LEU A 72 7.42 -5.64 -0.03
CA LEU A 72 7.88 -5.10 1.25
C LEU A 72 6.81 -5.14 2.36
N GLY A 73 6.20 -6.31 2.56
CA GLY A 73 5.12 -6.47 3.57
C GLY A 73 3.87 -5.67 3.22
N ASP A 74 3.61 -5.55 1.93
CA ASP A 74 2.48 -4.89 1.30
C ASP A 74 2.39 -3.37 1.50
N CYS A 75 3.50 -2.74 1.88
CA CYS A 75 3.60 -1.29 2.00
C CYS A 75 3.87 -0.57 0.67
N VAL A 76 4.27 -1.31 -0.37
CA VAL A 76 4.60 -0.74 -1.68
C VAL A 76 3.82 -1.45 -2.77
N VAL A 77 3.11 -0.66 -3.59
CA VAL A 77 2.55 -1.08 -4.87
C VAL A 77 3.63 -0.86 -5.93
N PHE A 78 4.21 -1.95 -6.40
CA PHE A 78 5.25 -1.99 -7.40
C PHE A 78 4.67 -2.29 -8.78
N GLU A 79 5.07 -1.51 -9.76
CA GLU A 79 4.68 -1.63 -11.16
C GLU A 79 5.84 -2.14 -12.02
N ASN A 80 5.52 -3.01 -12.98
CA ASN A 80 6.42 -3.46 -14.01
C ASN A 80 5.73 -3.39 -15.38
N TRP A 81 6.00 -2.31 -16.10
CA TRP A 81 5.42 -1.99 -17.40
C TRP A 81 6.28 -2.50 -18.55
N THR A 82 5.62 -3.08 -19.55
CA THR A 82 6.19 -3.42 -20.85
C THR A 82 5.30 -2.86 -21.97
N GLY A 83 5.78 -1.85 -22.67
CA GLY A 83 5.10 -1.24 -23.81
C GLY A 83 5.20 -2.09 -25.08
N ALA A 84 4.15 -2.08 -25.89
CA ALA A 84 4.09 -2.80 -27.18
C ALA A 84 5.18 -2.35 -28.17
N GLY A 85 5.70 -1.13 -28.02
CA GLY A 85 6.81 -0.58 -28.81
C GLY A 85 8.21 -0.98 -28.32
N GLY A 86 8.33 -1.98 -27.43
CA GLY A 86 9.62 -2.41 -26.88
C GLY A 86 10.16 -1.49 -25.79
N THR A 87 9.29 -0.73 -25.13
CA THR A 87 9.65 0.16 -24.03
C THR A 87 9.36 -0.52 -22.70
N SER A 88 10.06 -0.13 -21.65
CA SER A 88 9.82 -0.66 -20.31
C SER A 88 10.00 0.41 -19.25
N GLY A 89 9.30 0.21 -18.14
CA GLY A 89 9.41 1.10 -16.99
C GLY A 89 8.87 0.45 -15.74
N LYS A 90 9.14 1.10 -14.61
CA LYS A 90 8.79 0.61 -13.27
C LYS A 90 8.39 1.77 -12.41
N SER A 91 7.46 1.54 -11.49
CA SER A 91 7.22 2.46 -10.39
C SER A 91 7.16 1.81 -9.02
N PHE A 92 7.52 2.61 -8.03
CA PHE A 92 7.33 2.34 -6.62
C PHE A 92 6.29 3.32 -6.08
N ASN A 93 5.17 2.81 -5.57
CA ASN A 93 4.07 3.62 -5.05
C ASN A 93 3.84 3.26 -3.59
N PHE A 94 3.84 4.25 -2.70
CA PHE A 94 3.70 3.98 -1.26
C PHE A 94 3.02 5.14 -0.53
N PHE A 95 2.29 4.82 0.53
CA PHE A 95 1.75 5.82 1.43
C PHE A 95 2.80 6.20 2.48
N ASN A 96 3.24 7.45 2.47
CA ASN A 96 4.18 7.97 3.45
C ASN A 96 3.41 8.46 4.69
N ARG A 97 3.47 7.69 5.77
CA ARG A 97 2.77 8.01 7.03
C ARG A 97 3.17 9.36 7.64
N ASN A 98 4.39 9.84 7.39
CA ASN A 98 4.89 11.08 8.01
C ASN A 98 4.30 12.32 7.31
N THR A 99 4.08 12.24 6.00
CA THR A 99 3.50 13.34 5.21
C THR A 99 1.99 13.17 5.00
N GLY A 100 1.47 11.96 5.21
CA GLY A 100 0.07 11.64 4.98
C GLY A 100 -0.31 11.60 3.49
N LYS A 101 0.67 11.45 2.59
CA LYS A 101 0.49 11.45 1.13
C LYS A 101 0.96 10.15 0.51
N TRP A 102 0.38 9.79 -0.63
CA TRP A 102 0.95 8.81 -1.53
C TRP A 102 2.13 9.41 -2.29
N HIS A 103 3.14 8.60 -2.52
CA HIS A 103 4.31 8.95 -3.33
C HIS A 103 4.42 7.93 -4.45
N GLN A 104 4.85 8.38 -5.62
CA GLN A 104 5.24 7.52 -6.73
C GLN A 104 6.60 7.98 -7.25
N THR A 105 7.51 7.02 -7.45
CA THR A 105 8.71 7.23 -8.28
C THR A 105 8.59 6.32 -9.49
N TRP A 106 8.55 6.91 -10.69
CA TRP A 106 8.56 6.20 -11.97
C TRP A 106 9.94 6.35 -12.63
N VAL A 107 10.42 5.28 -13.24
CA VAL A 107 11.63 5.26 -14.08
C VAL A 107 11.40 4.43 -15.34
N ASP A 108 12.08 4.77 -16.43
CA ASP A 108 12.02 4.03 -17.69
C ASP A 108 13.40 3.60 -18.21
N ASP A 109 13.38 2.75 -19.25
CA ASP A 109 14.57 2.23 -19.93
C ASP A 109 15.27 3.22 -20.86
N ARG A 110 14.82 4.47 -20.92
CA ARG A 110 15.46 5.56 -21.65
C ARG A 110 16.14 6.57 -20.72
N GLY A 111 16.19 6.27 -19.42
CA GLY A 111 16.75 7.17 -18.40
C GLY A 111 15.79 8.27 -17.97
N GLY A 112 14.50 8.17 -18.31
CA GLY A 112 13.45 9.02 -17.77
C GLY A 112 13.18 8.68 -16.31
N ALA A 113 12.93 9.71 -15.50
CA ALA A 113 12.52 9.58 -14.12
C ALA A 113 11.50 10.67 -13.77
N LEU A 114 10.52 10.32 -12.94
CA LEU A 114 9.51 11.25 -12.48
C LEU A 114 9.05 10.90 -11.07
N GLU A 115 8.94 11.93 -10.23
CA GLU A 115 8.44 11.79 -8.87
C GLU A 115 7.10 12.49 -8.74
N PHE A 116 6.18 11.86 -8.01
CA PHE A 116 4.86 12.38 -7.77
C PHE A 116 4.46 12.28 -6.31
N GLN A 117 3.61 13.21 -5.90
CA GLN A 117 2.86 13.15 -4.65
C GLN A 117 1.37 13.11 -4.97
N GLY A 118 0.61 12.35 -4.20
CA GLY A 118 -0.79 12.09 -4.50
C GLY A 118 -1.64 11.68 -3.32
N GLU A 119 -2.93 11.58 -3.60
CA GLU A 119 -3.99 11.26 -2.64
C GLU A 119 -5.14 10.54 -3.35
N LEU A 120 -5.90 9.74 -2.59
CA LEU A 120 -7.18 9.23 -3.06
C LEU A 120 -8.24 10.33 -2.88
N ILE A 121 -8.75 10.85 -3.99
CA ILE A 121 -9.75 11.94 -4.03
C ILE A 121 -10.87 11.52 -4.99
N ASP A 122 -12.11 11.57 -4.52
CA ASP A 122 -13.31 11.20 -5.29
C ASP A 122 -13.22 9.80 -5.92
N GLY A 123 -12.68 8.85 -5.16
CA GLY A 123 -12.52 7.45 -5.59
C GLY A 123 -11.39 7.20 -6.59
N ALA A 124 -10.64 8.23 -7.00
CA ALA A 124 -9.49 8.11 -7.90
C ALA A 124 -8.18 8.39 -7.16
N MET A 125 -7.13 7.62 -7.46
CA MET A 125 -5.79 7.95 -6.98
C MET A 125 -5.21 9.05 -7.87
N ARG A 126 -4.90 10.21 -7.31
CA ARG A 126 -4.49 11.40 -8.05
C ARG A 126 -3.12 11.88 -7.61
N PHE A 127 -2.21 11.93 -8.56
CA PHE A 127 -0.84 12.35 -8.41
C PHE A 127 -0.58 13.67 -9.16
N ARG A 128 0.33 14.46 -8.59
CA ARG A 128 0.92 15.66 -9.16
C ARG A 128 2.43 15.54 -9.09
N GLY A 129 3.11 16.00 -10.12
CA GLY A 129 4.55 15.98 -10.24
C GLY A 129 5.03 17.06 -11.18
N GLU A 130 6.34 17.22 -11.25
CA GLU A 130 7.01 18.21 -12.09
C GLU A 130 8.25 17.58 -12.72
N THR A 131 8.54 17.97 -13.96
CA THR A 131 9.81 17.67 -14.63
C THR A 131 10.27 18.89 -15.40
N ARG A 132 11.40 18.78 -16.11
CA ARG A 132 11.93 19.84 -16.95
C ARG A 132 12.22 19.34 -18.35
N ASP A 133 12.01 20.19 -19.34
CA ASP A 133 12.46 19.93 -20.70
C ASP A 133 13.99 20.07 -20.84
N ALA A 134 14.52 19.80 -22.02
CA ALA A 134 15.96 19.92 -22.31
C ALA A 134 16.52 21.35 -22.13
N LYS A 135 15.67 22.38 -22.11
CA LYS A 135 16.04 23.78 -21.88
C LYS A 135 15.86 24.18 -20.41
N GLY A 136 15.43 23.27 -19.54
CA GLY A 136 15.16 23.51 -18.13
C GLY A 136 13.79 24.11 -17.84
N ALA A 137 12.91 24.27 -18.82
CA ALA A 137 11.56 24.79 -18.62
C ALA A 137 10.70 23.78 -17.86
N LEU A 138 9.90 24.27 -16.91
CA LEU A 138 9.05 23.43 -16.06
C LEU A 138 7.92 22.79 -16.88
N ILE A 139 7.68 21.50 -16.66
CA ILE A 139 6.53 20.77 -17.17
C ILE A 139 5.78 20.18 -15.97
N MET A 140 4.55 20.64 -15.76
CA MET A 140 3.68 20.09 -14.72
C MET A 140 3.03 18.81 -15.20
N GLN A 141 2.80 17.88 -14.27
CA GLN A 141 2.30 16.54 -14.56
C GLN A 141 1.08 16.23 -13.68
N LYS A 142 0.06 15.61 -14.28
CA LYS A 142 -1.05 14.97 -13.58
C LYS A 142 -1.08 13.51 -13.95
N LEU A 143 -1.16 12.64 -12.95
CA LEU A 143 -1.34 11.22 -13.18
C LEU A 143 -2.52 10.75 -12.32
N SER A 144 -3.54 10.18 -12.94
CA SER A 144 -4.75 9.74 -12.24
C SER A 144 -5.08 8.30 -12.58
N PHE A 145 -5.46 7.53 -11.57
CA PHE A 145 -5.94 6.16 -11.71
C PHE A 145 -7.37 6.07 -11.21
N PHE A 146 -8.26 5.60 -12.08
CA PHE A 146 -9.69 5.48 -11.83
C PHE A 146 -10.06 4.00 -11.79
N PRO A 147 -10.61 3.48 -10.68
CA PRO A 147 -11.33 2.22 -10.75
C PRO A 147 -12.55 2.41 -11.64
N LEU A 148 -12.73 1.54 -12.64
CA LEU A 148 -13.90 1.55 -13.51
C LEU A 148 -14.85 0.43 -13.10
N ALA A 149 -15.11 -0.54 -13.99
CA ALA A 149 -15.84 -1.76 -13.66
C ALA A 149 -14.94 -2.78 -12.95
N GLU A 150 -15.55 -3.83 -12.38
CA GLU A 150 -14.80 -4.98 -11.88
C GLU A 150 -13.83 -5.46 -12.96
N LYS A 151 -12.52 -5.43 -12.65
CA LYS A 151 -11.41 -5.82 -13.55
C LYS A 151 -10.98 -4.78 -14.59
N GLN A 152 -11.34 -3.51 -14.44
CA GLN A 152 -10.79 -2.43 -15.25
C GLN A 152 -10.29 -1.24 -14.41
N VAL A 153 -9.17 -0.67 -14.85
CA VAL A 153 -8.63 0.60 -14.34
C VAL A 153 -8.34 1.50 -15.53
N ARG A 154 -8.62 2.79 -15.40
CA ARG A 154 -8.13 3.80 -16.34
C ARG A 154 -6.95 4.53 -15.72
N GLN A 155 -5.86 4.67 -16.46
CA GLN A 155 -4.76 5.56 -16.14
C GLN A 155 -4.79 6.74 -17.11
N LEU A 156 -4.89 7.95 -16.59
CA LEU A 156 -4.79 9.18 -17.35
C LEU A 156 -3.55 9.95 -16.90
N TRP A 157 -2.62 10.19 -17.82
CA TRP A 157 -1.46 11.03 -17.64
C TRP A 157 -1.58 12.26 -18.55
N GLU A 158 -1.52 13.44 -17.95
CA GLU A 158 -1.55 14.73 -18.64
C GLU A 158 -0.33 15.57 -18.27
N SER A 159 0.13 16.40 -19.20
CA SER A 159 1.19 17.37 -18.97
C SER A 159 0.73 18.79 -19.31
N SER A 160 1.37 19.78 -18.69
CA SER A 160 1.16 21.19 -18.98
C SER A 160 2.50 21.92 -19.03
N THR A 161 2.64 22.78 -20.03
CA THR A 161 3.81 23.65 -20.27
C THR A 161 3.48 25.14 -20.11
N ASP A 162 2.25 25.45 -19.68
CA ASP A 162 1.71 26.81 -19.56
C ASP A 162 1.18 27.10 -18.14
N GLU A 163 1.88 26.57 -17.14
CA GLU A 163 1.56 26.75 -15.71
C GLU A 163 0.18 26.20 -15.33
N GLY A 164 -0.24 25.12 -15.99
CA GLY A 164 -1.49 24.43 -15.70
C GLY A 164 -2.74 25.07 -16.31
N LYS A 165 -2.60 26.06 -17.21
CA LYS A 165 -3.73 26.69 -17.91
C LYS A 165 -4.37 25.71 -18.90
N THR A 166 -3.57 24.94 -19.61
CA THR A 166 -4.01 23.86 -20.50
C THR A 166 -3.29 22.56 -20.17
N TRP A 167 -3.95 21.44 -20.47
CA TRP A 167 -3.45 20.09 -20.20
C TRP A 167 -3.55 19.25 -21.46
N SER A 168 -2.43 18.63 -21.84
CA SER A 168 -2.33 17.71 -22.97
C SER A 168 -2.25 16.28 -22.46
N THR A 169 -3.04 15.38 -23.02
CA THR A 169 -2.95 13.95 -22.71
C THR A 169 -1.63 13.37 -23.21
N VAL A 170 -0.83 12.86 -22.29
CA VAL A 170 0.38 12.08 -22.57
C VAL A 170 0.03 10.61 -22.76
N PHE A 171 -0.86 10.09 -21.92
CA PHE A 171 -1.32 8.70 -21.97
C PHE A 171 -2.74 8.59 -21.41
N ASP A 172 -3.61 7.84 -22.09
CA ASP A 172 -4.95 7.51 -21.60
C ASP A 172 -5.22 6.02 -21.86
N GLY A 173 -4.82 5.22 -20.88
CA GLY A 173 -4.80 3.76 -20.98
C GLY A 173 -5.93 3.11 -20.19
N ILE A 174 -6.60 2.15 -20.83
CA ILE A 174 -7.53 1.23 -20.17
C ILE A 174 -6.80 -0.08 -19.89
N TYR A 175 -6.67 -0.37 -18.61
CA TYR A 175 -6.10 -1.60 -18.07
C TYR A 175 -7.23 -2.61 -17.94
N ILE A 176 -7.08 -3.74 -18.62
CA ILE A 176 -8.02 -4.86 -18.63
C ILE A 176 -7.33 -6.02 -17.93
N ARG A 177 -7.91 -6.52 -16.84
CA ARG A 177 -7.28 -7.61 -16.08
C ARG A 177 -7.15 -8.84 -16.96
N LYS A 178 -5.98 -9.47 -16.93
CA LYS A 178 -5.77 -10.76 -17.62
C LYS A 178 -6.64 -11.83 -16.98
N SER A 179 -7.26 -12.67 -17.81
CA SER A 179 -7.99 -13.85 -17.35
C SER A 179 -6.99 -14.94 -16.96
N GLY A 180 -7.04 -15.43 -15.71
CA GLY A 180 -6.37 -16.69 -15.34
C GLY A 180 -5.10 -16.60 -14.49
N LYS A 181 -5.11 -15.83 -13.41
CA LYS A 181 -4.26 -16.06 -12.24
C LYS A 181 -5.08 -15.93 -10.97
#